data_AF-A0A1T1J803-F1
#
_entry.id   AF-A0A1T1J803-F1
#
_cell.length_a   1.000
_cell.length_b   1.000
_cell.length_c   1.000
_cell.angle_alpha   90.00
_cell.angle_beta   90.00
_cell.angle_gamma   90.00
#
_symmetry.space_group_name_H-M   'P 1'
#
loop_
_entity.id
_entity.type
_entity.pdbx_description
1 polymer ?
#
loop_
_entity_poly.entity_id
_entity_poly.type
_entity_poly.pdbx_seq_one_letter_code
_entity_poly.pdbx_strand_id
1 'polypeptide(L)'
;MRKTYPSDISREAFKEIKPLLLSERKQTRPRVVDVYEVFCALLYILKSGCKWSMLPRDFPPKSTVHYYFSIWNKKSSETEPSILEQALKKCSWRGPYQQWTQRTNELYHD
;
A
#
# COMPACT_ATOMS: atom_id res chain seq x y z
N MET A 1 5.06 -21.03 -5.79
CA MET A 1 4.20 -20.00 -6.43
C MET A 1 3.35 -19.37 -5.35
N ARG A 2 3.25 -18.03 -5.34
CA ARG A 2 2.37 -17.30 -4.43
C ARG A 2 0.90 -17.58 -4.79
N LYS A 3 0.01 -17.52 -3.78
CA LYS A 3 -1.44 -17.58 -4.02
C LYS A 3 -1.94 -16.25 -4.60
N THR A 4 -2.82 -16.34 -5.59
CA THR A 4 -3.51 -15.15 -6.11
C THR A 4 -4.65 -14.79 -5.15
N TYR A 5 -4.73 -13.52 -4.78
CA TYR A 5 -5.81 -13.00 -3.94
C TYR A 5 -6.78 -12.16 -4.77
N PRO A 6 -8.08 -12.09 -4.42
CA PRO A 6 -9.06 -11.20 -5.07
C PRO A 6 -8.73 -9.70 -4.93
N SER A 7 -7.80 -9.36 -4.04
CA SER A 7 -7.27 -8.01 -3.88
C SER A 7 -6.19 -7.65 -4.89
N ASP A 8 -5.64 -8.64 -5.60
CA ASP A 8 -4.52 -8.43 -6.51
C ASP A 8 -4.96 -7.70 -7.78
N ILE A 9 -4.06 -6.89 -8.30
CA ILE A 9 -4.22 -6.23 -9.61
C ILE A 9 -3.40 -6.97 -10.66
N SER A 10 -3.78 -6.83 -11.92
CA SER A 10 -2.99 -7.41 -13.00
C SER A 10 -1.58 -6.79 -13.03
N ARG A 11 -0.59 -7.60 -13.40
CA ARG A 11 0.79 -7.11 -13.56
C ARG A 11 0.89 -6.01 -14.63
N GLU A 12 -0.03 -5.98 -15.59
CA GLU A 12 -0.13 -4.95 -16.62
C GLU A 12 -0.59 -3.62 -16.04
N ALA A 13 -1.70 -3.60 -15.29
CA ALA A 13 -2.15 -2.41 -14.56
C ALA A 13 -1.07 -1.92 -13.59
N PHE A 14 -0.34 -2.84 -12.94
CA PHE A 14 0.77 -2.48 -12.08
C PHE A 14 1.92 -1.80 -12.81
N LYS A 15 2.22 -2.16 -14.07
CA LYS A 15 3.33 -1.52 -14.82
C LYS A 15 3.12 -0.02 -14.98
N GLU A 16 1.88 0.44 -15.09
CA GLU A 16 1.55 1.86 -15.22
C GLU A 16 1.77 2.65 -13.93
N ILE A 17 1.46 2.05 -12.77
CA ILE A 17 1.66 2.69 -11.46
C ILE A 17 3.06 2.51 -10.90
N LYS A 18 3.78 1.48 -11.32
CA LYS A 18 5.15 1.20 -10.88
C LYS A 18 6.05 2.44 -10.92
N PRO A 19 6.19 3.20 -12.03
CA PRO A 19 7.09 4.37 -12.05
C PRO A 19 6.76 5.40 -10.98
N LEU A 20 5.48 5.63 -10.69
CA LEU A 20 5.02 6.53 -9.63
C LEU A 20 5.45 6.04 -8.23
N LEU A 21 5.37 4.73 -7.98
CA LEU A 21 5.80 4.15 -6.71
C LEU A 21 7.33 4.15 -6.53
N LEU A 22 8.08 4.13 -7.64
CA LEU A 22 9.54 4.10 -7.61
C LEU A 22 10.17 5.51 -7.50
N SER A 23 9.45 6.58 -7.84
CA SER A 23 9.98 7.95 -7.94
C SER A 23 10.40 8.57 -6.59
N GLU A 24 9.72 8.22 -5.50
CA GLU A 24 10.01 8.81 -4.17
C GLU A 24 11.32 8.38 -3.54
N ARG A 25 11.77 7.17 -3.86
CA ARG A 25 12.91 6.60 -3.16
C ARG A 25 14.20 6.95 -3.89
N LYS A 26 14.98 7.86 -3.31
CA LYS A 26 16.42 8.02 -3.62
C LYS A 26 17.09 6.65 -3.44
N GLN A 27 17.55 6.06 -4.55
CA GLN A 27 18.05 4.70 -4.59
C GLN A 27 19.48 4.64 -4.03
N THR A 28 19.61 4.54 -2.70
CA THR A 28 20.90 4.39 -2.01
C THR A 28 21.35 2.94 -1.86
N ARG A 29 20.43 1.97 -1.95
CA ARG A 29 20.71 0.52 -1.92
C ARG A 29 19.84 -0.19 -2.96
N PRO A 30 20.37 -1.18 -3.70
CA PRO A 30 19.58 -1.98 -4.62
C PRO A 30 18.39 -2.63 -3.91
N ARG A 31 17.24 -2.64 -4.59
CA ARG A 31 15.99 -3.21 -4.06
C ARG A 31 16.06 -4.73 -4.11
N VAL A 32 15.98 -5.37 -2.94
CA VAL A 32 15.91 -6.84 -2.82
C VAL A 32 14.46 -7.33 -2.90
N VAL A 33 13.49 -6.43 -2.73
CA VAL A 33 12.06 -6.77 -2.60
C VAL A 33 11.30 -6.38 -3.87
N ASP A 34 10.45 -7.28 -4.36
CA ASP A 34 9.52 -6.98 -5.45
C ASP A 34 8.44 -5.99 -4.99
N VAL A 35 8.40 -4.83 -5.65
CA VAL A 35 7.46 -3.75 -5.32
C VAL A 35 6.03 -4.14 -5.67
N TYR A 36 5.84 -5.02 -6.65
CA TYR A 36 4.51 -5.58 -6.97
C TYR A 36 3.94 -6.33 -5.77
N GLU A 37 4.74 -7.22 -5.17
CA GLU A 37 4.33 -8.04 -4.03
C GLU A 37 3.99 -7.18 -2.81
N VAL A 38 4.75 -6.11 -2.60
CA VAL A 38 4.48 -5.12 -1.54
C VAL A 38 3.16 -4.37 -1.79
N PHE A 39 2.93 -3.94 -3.04
CA PHE A 39 1.70 -3.24 -3.38
C PHE A 39 0.47 -4.15 -3.26
N CYS A 40 0.55 -5.40 -3.73
CA CYS A 40 -0.50 -6.39 -3.53
C CYS A 40 -0.77 -6.66 -2.04
N ALA A 41 0.27 -6.72 -1.18
CA ALA A 41 0.09 -6.85 0.26
C ALA A 41 -0.68 -5.67 0.87
N LEU A 42 -0.42 -4.45 0.39
CA LEU A 42 -1.14 -3.26 0.81
C LEU A 42 -2.59 -3.28 0.34
N LEU A 43 -2.84 -3.65 -0.93
CA LEU A 43 -4.20 -3.80 -1.44
C LEU A 43 -4.99 -4.85 -0.66
N TYR A 44 -4.35 -5.95 -0.26
CA TYR A 44 -4.97 -6.97 0.60
C TYR A 44 -5.44 -6.37 1.92
N ILE A 45 -4.57 -5.63 2.62
CA ILE A 45 -4.90 -4.97 3.88
C ILE A 45 -6.02 -3.93 3.68
N LEU A 46 -5.92 -3.12 2.62
CA LEU A 46 -6.91 -2.07 2.34
C LEU A 46 -8.28 -2.64 1.95
N LYS A 47 -8.35 -3.77 1.22
CA LYS A 47 -9.64 -4.39 0.83
C LYS A 47 -10.28 -5.13 2.00
N SER A 48 -9.47 -5.85 2.76
CA SER A 48 -9.96 -6.67 3.87
C SER A 48 -10.20 -5.88 5.15
N GLY A 49 -9.55 -4.72 5.30
CA GLY A 49 -9.52 -3.96 6.56
C GLY A 49 -8.83 -4.70 7.70
N CYS A 50 -8.04 -5.75 7.40
CA CYS A 50 -7.44 -6.60 8.42
C CYS A 50 -6.26 -5.91 9.13
N LYS A 51 -5.96 -6.34 10.36
CA LYS A 51 -4.75 -5.91 11.07
C LYS A 51 -3.50 -6.38 10.33
N TRP A 52 -2.41 -5.61 10.41
CA TRP A 52 -1.09 -5.96 9.84
C TRP A 52 -0.54 -7.30 10.32
N SER A 53 -0.91 -7.75 11.53
CA SER A 53 -0.53 -9.06 12.06
C SER A 53 -1.21 -10.24 11.36
N MET A 54 -2.34 -9.98 10.67
CA MET A 54 -3.09 -10.96 9.91
C MET A 54 -2.68 -11.02 8.43
N LEU A 55 -1.63 -10.28 8.04
CA LEU A 55 -1.09 -10.38 6.68
C LEU A 55 -0.59 -11.82 6.43
N PRO A 56 -1.04 -12.49 5.36
CA PRO A 56 -0.59 -13.82 5.01
C PRO A 56 0.94 -13.91 4.83
N ARG A 57 1.53 -15.06 5.21
CA ARG A 57 3.00 -15.25 5.26
C ARG A 57 3.65 -15.39 3.87
N ASP A 58 2.86 -15.54 2.83
CA ASP A 58 3.30 -15.57 1.43
C ASP A 58 3.57 -14.17 0.86
N PHE A 59 3.11 -13.11 1.54
CA PHE A 59 3.52 -11.74 1.24
C PHE A 59 4.91 -11.41 1.82
N PRO A 60 5.56 -10.33 1.34
CA PRO A 60 6.75 -9.80 1.97
C PRO A 60 6.53 -9.50 3.46
N PRO A 61 7.60 -9.48 4.28
CA PRO A 61 7.48 -9.23 5.71
C PRO A 61 6.68 -7.96 6.01
N LYS A 62 5.73 -8.03 6.97
CA LYS A 62 4.87 -6.90 7.34
C LYS A 62 5.65 -5.61 7.63
N SER A 63 6.86 -5.71 8.18
CA SER A 63 7.76 -4.57 8.43
C SER A 63 8.19 -3.89 7.13
N THR A 64 8.51 -4.67 6.10
CA THR A 64 8.80 -4.18 4.75
C THR A 64 7.57 -3.50 4.16
N VAL A 65 6.41 -4.16 4.22
CA VAL A 65 5.16 -3.60 3.67
C VAL A 65 4.80 -2.27 4.34
N HIS A 66 4.91 -2.20 5.67
CA HIS A 66 4.68 -0.99 6.45
C HIS A 66 5.69 0.12 6.12
N TYR A 67 6.97 -0.21 5.90
CA TYR A 67 7.99 0.75 5.48
C TYR A 67 7.66 1.39 4.12
N TYR A 68 7.19 0.60 3.15
CA TYR A 68 6.76 1.15 1.86
C TYR A 68 5.48 1.98 2.00
N PHE A 69 4.54 1.54 2.82
CA PHE A 69 3.34 2.30 3.13
C PHE A 69 3.65 3.69 3.70
N SER A 70 4.56 3.79 4.66
CA SER A 70 4.90 5.09 5.26
C SER A 70 5.55 6.05 4.26
N ILE A 71 6.34 5.53 3.31
CA ILE A 71 6.91 6.33 2.22
C ILE A 71 5.80 6.81 1.27
N TRP A 72 4.96 5.90 0.78
CA TRP A 72 3.95 6.24 -0.23
C TRP A 72 2.79 7.05 0.34
N ASN A 73 2.51 6.94 1.63
CA ASN A 73 1.48 7.70 2.33
C ASN A 73 1.96 9.08 2.80
N LYS A 74 3.27 9.38 2.70
CA LYS A 74 3.78 10.70 3.03
C LYS A 74 3.19 11.73 2.06
N LYS A 75 2.50 12.73 2.61
CA LYS A 75 1.99 13.87 1.84
C LYS A 75 3.08 14.95 1.76
N SER A 76 3.26 15.52 0.58
CA SER A 76 4.13 16.69 0.33
C SER A 76 3.49 17.97 0.87
N SER A 77 2.16 18.07 0.74
CA SER A 77 1.32 19.21 1.12
C SER A 77 -0.02 18.69 1.65
N GLU A 78 -0.71 19.48 2.48
CA GLU A 78 -2.03 19.15 3.02
C GLU A 78 -3.11 19.07 1.92
N THR A 79 -2.90 19.77 0.80
CA THR A 79 -3.82 19.85 -0.34
C THR A 79 -3.56 18.81 -1.43
N GLU A 80 -2.37 18.21 -1.47
CA GLU A 80 -1.97 17.29 -2.53
C GLU A 80 -2.19 15.83 -2.12
N PRO A 81 -2.72 14.98 -3.04
CA PRO A 81 -2.91 13.57 -2.76
C PRO A 81 -1.56 12.85 -2.65
N SER A 82 -1.45 11.94 -1.68
CA SER A 82 -0.26 11.11 -1.53
C SER A 82 -0.03 10.23 -2.77
N ILE A 83 1.19 9.75 -2.96
CA ILE A 83 1.49 8.86 -4.08
C ILE A 83 0.69 7.56 -4.00
N LEU A 84 0.43 7.09 -2.79
CA LEU A 84 -0.48 5.98 -2.57
C LEU A 84 -1.90 6.33 -3.08
N GLU A 85 -2.45 7.50 -2.74
CA GLU A 85 -3.76 7.94 -3.21
C GLU A 85 -3.80 8.09 -4.74
N GLN A 86 -2.74 8.62 -5.36
CA GLN A 86 -2.61 8.72 -6.81
C GLN A 86 -2.54 7.34 -7.49
N ALA A 87 -1.78 6.40 -6.92
CA ALA A 87 -1.68 5.03 -7.41
C ALA A 87 -3.02 4.28 -7.29
N LEU A 88 -3.73 4.44 -6.16
CA LEU A 88 -5.05 3.86 -5.93
C LEU A 88 -6.08 4.42 -6.93
N LYS A 89 -6.05 5.74 -7.18
CA LYS A 89 -6.91 6.39 -8.19
C LYS A 89 -6.66 5.83 -9.60
N LYS A 90 -5.40 5.64 -9.99
CA LYS A 90 -5.02 5.04 -11.28
C LYS A 90 -5.45 3.57 -11.39
N CYS A 91 -5.41 2.82 -10.29
CA CYS A 91 -5.90 1.44 -10.25
C CYS A 91 -7.44 1.33 -10.13
N SER A 92 -8.17 2.45 -10.31
CA SER A 92 -9.63 2.51 -10.16
C SER A 92 -10.14 1.97 -8.82
N TRP A 93 -9.38 2.19 -7.74
CA TRP A 93 -9.79 1.81 -6.39
C TRP A 93 -11.05 2.56 -5.95
N ARG A 94 -12.07 1.81 -5.52
CA ARG A 94 -13.39 2.32 -5.08
C ARG A 94 -13.73 1.90 -3.64
N GLY A 95 -12.73 1.70 -2.78
CA GLY A 95 -12.92 1.40 -1.36
C GLY A 95 -12.63 2.62 -0.46
N PRO A 96 -13.30 2.77 0.69
CA PRO A 96 -13.05 3.88 1.59
C PRO A 96 -11.61 3.82 2.11
N TYR A 97 -10.78 4.80 1.77
CA TYR A 97 -9.51 5.03 2.48
C TYR A 97 -9.85 5.73 3.80
N GLN A 98 -10.25 4.98 4.82
CA GLN A 98 -10.27 5.50 6.18
C GLN A 98 -8.94 5.16 6.84
N GLN A 99 -8.17 6.20 7.16
CA GLN A 99 -6.90 6.09 7.86
C GLN A 99 -7.14 5.38 9.21
N TRP A 100 -6.36 4.34 9.53
CA TRP A 100 -6.54 3.56 10.77
C TRP A 100 -6.48 4.44 12.03
N THR A 101 -5.76 5.55 11.97
CA THR A 101 -5.68 6.59 13.02
C THR A 101 -7.02 7.29 13.31
N GLN A 102 -7.91 7.42 12.32
CA GLN A 102 -9.25 7.98 12.53
C GLN A 102 -10.15 7.01 13.29
N ARG A 103 -10.00 5.70 13.01
CA ARG A 103 -10.77 4.63 13.67
C ARG A 103 -10.37 4.40 15.13
N THR A 104 -9.12 4.65 15.49
CA THR A 104 -8.70 4.56 16.89
C THR A 104 -9.21 5.73 17.72
N ASN A 105 -9.27 6.95 17.17
CA ASN A 105 -9.77 8.09 17.92
C ASN A 105 -11.25 7.93 18.28
N GLU A 106 -12.09 7.35 17.41
CA GLU A 106 -13.50 7.09 17.73
C GLU A 106 -13.75 6.07 18.86
N LEU A 107 -12.77 5.21 19.17
CA LEU A 107 -12.94 4.12 20.16
C LEU A 107 -12.29 4.42 21.52
N TYR A 108 -11.50 5.49 21.64
CA TYR A 108 -10.77 5.85 22.87
C TYR A 108 -11.16 7.24 23.41
N HIS A 109 -12.24 7.83 22.91
CA HIS A 109 -12.87 9.04 23.46
C HIS A 109 -14.21 8.69 24.11
N ASP A 110 -14.15 8.00 25.26
CA ASP A 110 -15.18 7.98 26.31
C ASP A 110 -14.58 8.60 27.58
#